data_AF-M7WQ58-F1
#
_entry.id   AF-M7WQ58-F1
#
_cell.length_a   1.000
_cell.length_b   1.000
_cell.length_c   1.000
_cell.angle_alpha   90.00
_cell.angle_beta   90.00
_cell.angle_gamma   90.00
#
_symmetry.space_group_name_H-M   'P 1'
#
loop_
_entity.id
_entity.type
_entity.pdbx_description
1 polymer ?
#
loop_
_entity_poly.entity_id
_entity_poly.type
_entity_poly.pdbx_seq_one_letter_code
_entity_poly.pdbx_strand_id
1 'polypeptide(L)' 'MEAAVRAISREGLEWKGSERKDVAYGIKKLTIICNVLDSVDTESVQEEIEGLEDYVQSVDIVSFNKL' A
#
# COMPACT_ATOMS: atom_id res chain seq x y z
N MET A 1 1.19 -3.56 -10.69
CA MET A 1 1.13 -2.78 -9.43
C MET A 1 0.03 -3.27 -8.47
N GLU A 2 -1.27 -3.02 -8.69
CA GLU A 2 -2.30 -3.37 -7.67
C GLU A 2 -2.34 -4.86 -7.29
N ALA A 3 -2.27 -5.76 -8.28
CA ALA A 3 -2.26 -7.20 -8.03
C ALA A 3 -1.01 -7.65 -7.24
N ALA A 4 0.14 -6.99 -7.44
CA ALA A 4 1.37 -7.29 -6.72
C ALA A 4 1.27 -6.83 -5.26
N VAL A 5 0.71 -5.65 -5.01
CA VAL A 5 0.45 -5.16 -3.64
C VAL A 5 -0.56 -6.06 -2.92
N ARG A 6 -1.63 -6.48 -3.60
CA ARG A 6 -2.62 -7.42 -3.04
C ARG A 6 -2.09 -8.84 -2.83
N ALA A 7 -0.99 -9.21 -3.46
CA ALA A 7 -0.35 -10.52 -3.25
C ALA A 7 0.37 -10.60 -1.90
N ILE A 8 0.78 -9.44 -1.33
CA ILE A 8 1.36 -9.36 0.00
C ILE A 8 0.30 -9.81 1.01
N SER A 9 0.54 -10.96 1.62
CA SER A 9 -0.41 -11.62 2.52
C SER A 9 0.27 -11.84 3.86
N ARG A 10 -0.26 -11.21 4.92
CA ARG A 10 0.29 -11.30 6.27
C ARG A 10 -0.82 -11.53 7.28
N GLU A 11 -0.49 -12.21 8.37
CA GLU A 11 -1.43 -12.38 9.47
C GLU A 11 -1.72 -11.02 10.10
N GLY A 12 -2.98 -10.60 10.09
CA GLY A 12 -3.41 -9.29 10.58
C GLY A 12 -3.35 -8.13 9.57
N LEU A 13 -2.99 -8.40 8.30
CA LEU A 13 -3.07 -7.43 7.20
C LEU A 13 -4.28 -7.77 6.31
N GLU A 14 -5.15 -6.78 6.09
CA GLU A 14 -6.31 -6.94 5.21
C GLU A 14 -6.40 -5.78 4.22
N TRP A 15 -6.22 -6.08 2.93
CA TRP A 15 -6.41 -5.10 1.85
C TRP A 15 -7.90 -4.79 1.63
N LYS A 16 -8.24 -3.50 1.50
CA LYS A 16 -9.59 -2.99 1.26
C LYS A 16 -9.70 -2.39 -0.16
N GLY A 17 -10.49 -1.33 -0.31
CA GLY A 17 -10.65 -0.62 -1.57
C GLY A 17 -9.36 0.04 -2.02
N SER A 18 -9.19 0.13 -3.34
CA SER A 18 -8.14 0.90 -3.99
C SER A 18 -8.74 1.89 -4.99
N GLU A 19 -8.08 3.02 -5.16
CA GLU A 19 -8.38 4.03 -6.16
C GLU A 19 -7.09 4.52 -6.82
N ARG A 20 -7.19 5.02 -8.05
CA ARG A 20 -6.07 5.65 -8.76
C ARG A 20 -6.35 7.14 -8.88
N LYS A 21 -5.53 7.96 -8.24
CA LYS A 21 -5.62 9.43 -8.30
C LYS A 21 -4.58 9.98 -9.27
N ASP A 22 -5.00 10.92 -10.10
CA ASP A 22 -4.09 11.69 -10.95
C ASP A 22 -3.26 12.65 -10.07
N VAL A 23 -1.94 12.57 -10.17
CA VAL A 23 -1.02 13.39 -9.34
C VAL A 23 -0.53 14.61 -10.14
N ALA A 24 0.00 14.37 -11.35
CA ALA A 24 0.35 15.37 -12.36
C ALA A 24 0.95 14.69 -13.61
N TYR A 25 1.03 15.41 -14.73
CA TYR A 25 1.78 14.99 -15.93
C TYR A 25 1.40 13.60 -16.49
N GLY A 26 0.14 13.19 -16.35
CA GLY A 26 -0.35 11.87 -16.79
C GLY A 26 0.03 10.70 -15.87
N ILE A 27 0.70 10.97 -14.74
CA ILE A 27 1.06 9.98 -13.74
C ILE A 27 -0.12 9.79 -12.78
N LYS A 28 -0.49 8.53 -12.57
CA LYS A 28 -1.52 8.12 -11.63
C LYS A 28 -0.89 7.42 -10.42
N LYS A 29 -1.19 7.91 -9.22
CA LYS A 29 -0.82 7.24 -7.96
C LYS A 29 -1.91 6.25 -7.58
N LEU A 30 -1.52 5.03 -7.27
CA LEU A 30 -2.39 4.04 -6.67
C LEU A 30 -2.49 4.34 -5.17
N THR A 31 -3.70 4.55 -4.68
CA THR A 31 -4.01 4.63 -3.25
C THR A 31 -4.80 3.38 -2.89
N ILE A 32 -4.29 2.60 -1.93
CA ILE A 32 -4.95 1.40 -1.43
C ILE A 32 -5.13 1.52 0.07
N ILE A 33 -6.31 1.16 0.56
CA ILE A 33 -6.61 1.12 1.98
C ILE A 33 -6.30 -0.28 2.48
N CYS A 34 -5.67 -0.38 3.64
CA CYS A 34 -5.51 -1.65 4.35
C CYS A 34 -5.86 -1.47 5.83
N ASN A 35 -6.40 -2.53 6.43
CA ASN A 35 -6.52 -2.65 7.86
C ASN A 35 -5.33 -3.48 8.37
N VAL A 36 -4.69 -2.99 9.41
CA VAL A 36 -3.60 -3.69 10.10
C VAL A 36 -3.99 -3.89 11.56
N LEU A 37 -3.68 -5.06 12.13
CA LEU A 37 -3.76 -5.29 13.56
C LEU A 37 -2.59 -4.59 14.27
N ASP A 38 -2.74 -4.31 15.57
CA ASP A 38 -1.70 -3.66 16.40
C ASP A 38 -0.37 -4.43 16.45
N SER A 39 -0.41 -5.74 16.17
CA SER A 39 0.76 -6.60 16.09
C SER A 39 1.49 -6.56 14.75
N VAL A 40 0.93 -5.91 13.73
CA VAL A 40 1.54 -5.77 12.40
C VAL A 40 2.28 -4.44 12.33
N ASP A 41 3.58 -4.53 12.10
CA ASP A 41 4.41 -3.36 11.89
C ASP A 41 4.18 -2.76 10.50
N THR A 42 3.84 -1.46 10.45
CA THR A 42 3.56 -0.76 9.20
C THR A 42 4.81 -0.50 8.38
N GLU A 43 5.97 -0.34 9.02
CA GLU A 43 7.24 -0.13 8.31
C GLU A 43 7.59 -1.37 7.49
N SER A 44 7.45 -2.56 8.08
CA SER A 44 7.70 -3.81 7.37
C SER A 44 6.75 -4.05 6.18
N VAL A 45 5.51 -3.57 6.27
CA VAL A 45 4.57 -3.60 5.13
C VAL A 45 5.01 -2.62 4.03
N GLN A 46 5.52 -1.44 4.40
CA GLN A 46 6.08 -0.49 3.44
C GLN A 46 7.30 -1.09 2.74
N GLU A 47 8.22 -1.72 3.47
CA GLU A 47 9.42 -2.36 2.92
C GLU A 47 9.07 -3.45 1.89
N GLU A 48 8.07 -4.31 2.18
CA GLU A 48 7.62 -5.32 1.22
C GLU A 48 7.06 -4.71 -0.07
N ILE A 49 6.37 -3.56 0.03
CA ILE A 49 5.84 -2.85 -1.14
C ILE A 49 6.97 -2.14 -1.90
N GLU A 50 7.92 -1.51 -1.20
CA GLU A 50 9.08 -0.85 -1.80
C GLU A 50 10.00 -1.85 -2.52
N GLY A 51 10.05 -3.10 -2.05
CA GLY A 51 10.75 -4.20 -2.72
C GLY A 51 10.17 -4.59 -4.09
N LEU A 52 8.98 -4.09 -4.46
CA LEU A 52 8.40 -4.26 -5.80
C LEU A 52 9.00 -3.25 -6.80
N GLU A 53 10.33 -3.22 -6.94
CA GLU A 53 11.12 -2.22 -7.67
C GLU A 53 10.69 -2.04 -9.16
N ASP A 54 10.12 -3.08 -9.77
CA ASP A 54 9.60 -3.06 -11.15
C ASP A 54 8.29 -2.25 -11.29
N TYR A 55 7.54 -2.08 -10.19
CA TYR A 55 6.22 -1.45 -10.19
C TYR A 55 6.10 -0.24 -9.27
N VAL A 56 6.96 -0.15 -8.25
CA VAL A 56 6.88 0.83 -7.16
C VAL A 56 8.12 1.71 -7.21
N GLN A 57 7.90 3.02 -7.31
CA GLN A 57 8.98 4.01 -7.30
C GLN A 57 9.21 4.60 -5.91
N SER A 58 8.16 4.64 -5.08
CA SER A 58 8.17 5.10 -3.70
C SER A 58 6.83 4.76 -3.05
N VAL A 59 6.83 4.54 -1.73
CA VAL A 59 5.64 4.30 -0.92
C VAL A 59 5.50 5.43 0.10
N ASP A 60 4.27 5.89 0.31
CA ASP A 60 3.96 6.97 1.25
C ASP A 60 2.59 6.74 1.89
N ILE A 61 2.49 7.01 3.19
CA ILE A 61 1.25 6.87 3.94
C ILE A 61 0.40 8.12 3.75
N VAL A 62 -0.69 7.98 3.00
CA VAL A 62 -1.64 9.08 2.75
C VAL A 62 -2.36 9.51 4.02
N SER A 63 -2.80 8.55 4.84
CA SER A 63 -3.53 8.79 6.08
C SER A 63 -3.50 7.53 6.96
N PHE A 64 -3.40 7.73 8.27
CA PHE A 64 -3.49 6.66 9.27
C PHE A 64 -4.65 6.96 10.23
N ASN A 65 -5.59 6.03 10.35
CA ASN A 65 -6.72 6.15 11.26
C ASN A 65 -6.72 4.95 12.21
N LYS A 66 -6.86 5.22 13.51
CA LYS A 66 -7.07 4.17 14.50
C LYS A 66 -8.56 3.81 14.52
N LEU A 67 -8.87 2.53 14.35
CA LEU A 67 -10.23 1.99 14.48
C LEU A 67 -10.48 1.47 15.90
#